data_AF-A0A8T2M6Y1-F1
#
_entry.id   AF-A0A8T2M6Y1-F1
#
_cell.length_a   1.000
_cell.length_b   1.000
_cell.length_c   1.000
_cell.angle_alpha   90.00
_cell.angle_beta   90.00
_cell.angle_gamma   90.00
#
_symmetry.space_group_name_H-M   'P 1'
#
loop_
_entity.id
_entity.type
_entity.pdbx_description
1 polymer ?
#
loop_
_entity_poly.entity_id
_entity_poly.type
_entity_poly.pdbx_seq_one_letter_code
_entity_poly.pdbx_strand_id
1 'polypeptide(L)'
;MVICVQVIQAVGKSFHPDCFHCVICKHSLQGALFSVDAENQIYCIKDFQRSVAAVCNACGMLILPPEGCAETVRVESRNQSYHPECFQFIYNQSAVNKS
;
A
#
# COMPACT_ATOMS: atom_id res chain seq x y z
N MET A 1 -33.20 4.28 -16.23
CA MET A 1 -32.82 4.43 -14.81
C MET A 1 -32.03 3.20 -14.41
N VAL A 2 -30.69 3.27 -14.47
CA VAL A 2 -29.82 2.20 -13.99
C VAL A 2 -29.59 2.45 -12.51
N ILE A 3 -30.12 1.58 -11.67
CA ILE A 3 -29.79 1.54 -10.25
C ILE A 3 -28.52 0.68 -10.18
N CYS A 4 -27.35 1.33 -10.14
CA CYS A 4 -26.11 0.64 -9.83
C CYS A 4 -26.14 0.29 -8.33
N VAL A 5 -26.69 -0.88 -7.98
CA VAL A 5 -26.45 -1.49 -6.68
C VAL A 5 -24.96 -1.77 -6.61
N GLN A 6 -24.23 -0.97 -5.83
CA GLN A 6 -22.88 -1.34 -5.42
C GLN A 6 -23.00 -2.49 -4.43
N VAL A 7 -22.89 -3.70 -4.96
CA VAL A 7 -22.73 -4.92 -4.19
C VAL A 7 -21.34 -4.85 -3.54
N ILE A 8 -21.26 -4.38 -2.30
CA ILE A 8 -20.03 -4.51 -1.50
C ILE A 8 -20.14 -5.83 -0.73
N GLN A 9 -19.88 -6.93 -1.45
CA GLN A 9 -19.78 -8.26 -0.88
C GLN A 9 -18.32 -8.59 -0.55
N ALA A 10 -18.14 -9.20 0.64
CA ALA A 10 -16.91 -9.72 1.25
C ALA A 10 -16.03 -8.63 1.91
N VAL A 11 -16.04 -8.49 3.24
CA VAL A 11 -15.55 -9.54 4.16
C VAL A 11 -16.55 -9.77 5.31
N GLY A 12 -17.22 -10.92 5.28
CA GLY A 12 -18.18 -11.36 6.31
C GLY A 12 -17.52 -11.79 7.63
N LYS A 13 -16.88 -10.83 8.33
CA LYS A 13 -16.40 -11.05 9.70
C LYS A 13 -16.94 -9.93 10.59
N SER A 14 -17.78 -10.29 11.55
CA SER A 14 -18.28 -9.40 12.59
C SER A 14 -17.19 -9.24 13.65
N PHE A 15 -16.71 -8.01 13.86
CA PHE A 15 -15.74 -7.72 14.91
C PHE A 15 -16.40 -6.88 16.00
N HIS A 16 -15.98 -7.11 17.25
CA HIS A 16 -16.41 -6.29 18.37
C HIS A 16 -15.89 -4.86 18.22
N PRO A 17 -16.72 -3.84 18.53
CA PRO A 17 -16.33 -2.42 18.39
C PRO A 17 -15.10 -2.05 19.23
N ASP A 18 -14.89 -2.72 20.37
CA ASP A 18 -13.74 -2.48 21.25
C ASP A 18 -12.42 -3.03 20.68
N CYS A 19 -12.47 -4.11 19.91
CA CYS A 19 -11.29 -4.75 19.31
C CYS A 19 -10.93 -4.19 17.93
N PHE A 20 -11.64 -3.17 17.44
CA PHE A 20 -11.58 -2.73 16.05
C PHE A 20 -10.57 -1.61 15.79
N HIS A 21 -9.32 -1.87 16.18
CA HIS A 21 -8.23 -0.90 16.09
C HIS A 21 -7.08 -1.49 15.28
N CYS A 22 -6.46 -0.68 14.43
CA CYS A 22 -5.27 -1.12 13.69
C CYS A 22 -4.14 -1.46 14.66
N VAL A 23 -3.49 -2.61 14.52
CA VAL A 23 -2.36 -2.98 15.38
C VAL A 23 -1.14 -2.07 15.20
N ILE A 24 -0.99 -1.46 14.01
CA ILE A 24 0.12 -0.56 13.67
C ILE A 24 -0.18 0.88 14.13
N CYS A 25 -1.20 1.52 13.54
CA CYS A 25 -1.50 2.93 13.85
C CYS A 25 -2.44 3.14 15.04
N LYS A 26 -2.99 2.07 15.64
CA LYS A 26 -3.94 2.12 16.79
C LYS A 26 -5.23 2.90 16.52
N HIS A 27 -5.48 3.32 15.29
CA HIS A 27 -6.68 4.07 14.93
C HIS A 27 -7.91 3.16 14.88
N SER A 28 -9.06 3.66 15.34
CA SER A 28 -10.34 2.95 15.25
C SER A 28 -10.76 2.83 13.78
N LEU A 29 -11.01 1.60 13.32
CA LEU A 29 -11.43 1.33 11.94
C LEU A 29 -12.96 1.31 11.80
N GLN A 30 -13.67 1.89 12.77
CA GLN A 30 -15.12 1.86 12.84
C GLN A 30 -15.73 2.57 11.61
N GLY A 31 -16.38 1.82 10.73
CA GLY A 31 -16.92 2.34 9.46
C GLY A 31 -15.90 2.51 8.33
N ALA A 32 -14.64 2.13 8.54
CA ALA A 32 -13.58 2.13 7.53
C ALA A 32 -13.27 0.72 7.03
N LEU A 33 -12.63 0.63 5.86
CA LEU A 33 -12.12 -0.64 5.35
C LEU A 33 -10.90 -1.09 6.16
N PHE A 34 -10.77 -2.40 6.34
CA PHE A 34 -9.71 -3.03 7.10
C PHE A 34 -9.34 -4.38 6.48
N SER A 35 -8.13 -4.83 6.79
CA SER A 35 -7.61 -6.14 6.39
C SER A 35 -7.21 -6.93 7.63
N VAL A 36 -7.28 -8.25 7.57
CA VAL A 36 -6.95 -9.12 8.70
C VAL A 36 -6.02 -10.21 8.23
N ASP A 37 -4.90 -10.38 8.93
CA ASP A 37 -3.89 -11.39 8.60
C ASP A 37 -4.27 -12.78 9.13
N ALA A 38 -3.47 -13.80 8.82
CA ALA A 38 -3.64 -15.18 9.28
C ALA A 38 -3.58 -15.31 10.82
N GLU A 39 -2.82 -14.43 11.49
CA GLU A 39 -2.75 -14.33 12.95
C GLU A 39 -3.92 -13.57 13.59
N ASN A 40 -4.96 -13.25 12.80
CA ASN A 40 -6.17 -12.56 13.25
C ASN A 40 -5.93 -11.13 13.77
N GLN A 41 -4.80 -10.53 13.36
CA GLN A 41 -4.44 -9.15 13.64
C GLN A 41 -5.11 -8.21 12.62
N ILE A 42 -5.71 -7.13 13.11
CA ILE A 42 -6.46 -6.17 12.29
C ILE A 42 -5.54 -5.03 11.87
N TYR A 43 -5.50 -4.78 10.57
CA TYR A 43 -4.72 -3.73 9.95
C TYR A 43 -5.64 -2.79 9.17
N CYS A 44 -5.33 -1.49 9.18
CA CYS A 44 -5.99 -0.58 8.26
C CYS A 44 -5.52 -0.89 6.82
N ILE A 45 -6.34 -0.58 5.79
CA ILE A 45 -5.95 -0.82 4.40
C ILE A 45 -4.60 -0.16 4.08
N LYS A 46 -4.33 1.05 4.60
CA LYS A 46 -3.06 1.76 4.37
C LYS A 46 -1.86 0.98 4.93
N ASP A 47 -1.98 0.46 6.15
CA ASP A 47 -0.90 -0.27 6.84
C ASP A 47 -0.71 -1.68 6.27
N PHE A 48 -1.82 -2.35 5.93
CA PHE A 48 -1.76 -3.64 5.27
C PHE A 48 -1.15 -3.53 3.86
N GLN A 49 -1.52 -2.48 3.10
CA GLN A 49 -0.87 -2.18 1.83
C GLN A 49 0.62 -1.88 2.01
N ARG A 50 1.01 -1.24 3.11
CA ARG A 50 2.42 -1.02 3.47
C ARG A 50 3.17 -2.31 3.77
N SER A 51 2.56 -3.25 4.49
CA SER A 51 3.23 -4.53 4.82
C SER A 51 3.45 -5.40 3.59
N VAL A 52 2.58 -5.29 2.57
CA VAL A 52 2.72 -6.03 1.30
C VAL A 52 3.42 -5.21 0.20
N ALA A 53 3.75 -3.94 0.45
CA ALA A 53 4.38 -3.07 -0.55
C ALA A 53 5.85 -3.43 -0.77
N ALA A 54 6.30 -3.30 -2.02
CA ALA A 54 7.70 -3.45 -2.36
C ALA A 54 8.53 -2.29 -1.77
N VAL A 55 9.74 -2.59 -1.32
CA VAL A 55 10.69 -1.58 -0.82
C VAL A 55 11.54 -1.08 -1.98
N CYS A 56 11.73 0.23 -2.07
CA CYS A 56 12.65 0.84 -3.01
C CYS A 56 14.09 0.62 -2.56
N ASN A 57 14.90 -0.07 -3.37
CA ASN A 57 16.28 -0.34 -3.02
C ASN A 57 17.18 0.93 -3.05
N ALA A 58 16.75 2.00 -3.70
CA ALA A 58 17.52 3.25 -3.78
C ALA A 58 17.43 4.09 -2.49
N CYS A 59 16.22 4.23 -1.93
CA CYS A 59 15.97 5.09 -0.77
C CYS A 59 15.56 4.32 0.49
N GLY A 60 15.32 3.01 0.39
CA GLY A 60 14.85 2.16 1.48
C GLY A 60 13.38 2.36 1.87
N MET A 61 12.63 3.18 1.14
CA MET A 61 11.24 3.51 1.45
C MET A 61 10.25 2.62 0.68
N LEU A 62 9.07 2.40 1.25
CA LEU A 62 8.00 1.60 0.61
C LEU A 62 7.44 2.29 -0.65
N ILE A 63 7.16 1.50 -1.68
CA ILE A 63 6.54 1.95 -2.94
C ILE A 63 5.02 1.78 -2.82
N LEU A 64 4.38 2.81 -2.25
CA LEU A 64 2.93 2.82 -2.02
C LEU A 64 2.20 3.47 -3.18
N PRO A 65 0.99 2.98 -3.52
CA PRO A 65 0.11 3.72 -4.41
C PRO A 65 -0.34 5.04 -3.75
N PRO A 66 -0.51 6.13 -4.52
CA PRO A 66 -0.99 7.40 -4.01
C PRO A 66 -2.45 7.29 -3.52
N GLU A 67 -2.81 8.14 -2.55
CA GLU A 67 -4.14 8.13 -1.90
C GLU A 67 -5.25 8.35 -2.95
N GLY A 68 -5.97 7.29 -3.29
CA GLY A 68 -7.06 7.32 -4.28
C GLY A 68 -6.80 6.56 -5.58
N CYS A 69 -5.57 6.07 -5.82
CA CYS A 69 -5.26 5.20 -6.96
C CYS A 69 -5.01 3.76 -6.50
N ALA A 70 -5.57 2.79 -7.23
CA ALA A 70 -5.31 1.37 -6.99
C ALA A 70 -3.99 0.89 -7.62
N GLU A 71 -3.42 1.65 -8.55
CA GLU A 71 -2.20 1.30 -9.25
C GLU A 71 -0.98 1.93 -8.58
N THR A 72 -0.01 1.08 -8.23
CA THR A 72 1.31 1.49 -7.76
C THR A 72 2.28 1.43 -8.94
N VAL A 73 2.88 2.56 -9.28
CA VAL A 73 3.90 2.63 -10.34
C VAL A 73 5.25 2.36 -9.71
N ARG A 74 5.87 1.23 -10.06
CA ARG A 74 7.21 0.85 -9.64
C ARG A 74 8.07 0.53 -10.85
N VAL A 75 9.36 0.81 -10.74
CA VAL A 75 10.34 0.40 -11.75
C VAL A 75 11.06 -0.84 -11.24
N GLU A 76 11.06 -1.90 -12.03
CA GLU A 76 11.77 -3.14 -11.72
C GLU A 76 13.04 -3.22 -12.57
N SER A 77 14.20 -3.25 -11.93
CA SER A 77 15.49 -3.35 -12.60
C SER A 77 16.42 -4.25 -11.80
N ARG A 78 17.13 -5.18 -12.47
CA ARG A 78 18.02 -6.17 -11.81
C ARG A 78 17.36 -6.86 -10.60
N ASN A 79 16.12 -7.30 -10.78
CA ASN A 79 15.33 -7.99 -9.75
C ASN A 79 15.11 -7.16 -8.46
N GLN A 80 15.18 -5.83 -8.57
CA GLN A 80 14.96 -4.88 -7.49
C GLN A 80 13.90 -3.87 -7.90
N SER A 81 13.09 -3.45 -6.95
CA SER A 81 12.05 -2.44 -7.15
C SER A 81 12.54 -1.07 -6.73
N TYR A 82 12.14 -0.05 -7.48
CA TYR A 82 12.50 1.34 -7.26
C TYR A 82 11.31 2.25 -7.48
N HIS A 83 11.26 3.38 -6.76
CA HIS A 83 10.38 4.48 -7.15
C HIS A 83 10.77 4.98 -8.55
N PRO A 84 9.81 5.39 -9.39
CA PRO A 84 10.08 5.92 -10.72
C PRO A 84 11.06 7.10 -10.68
N GLU A 85 10.90 7.99 -9.70
CA GLU A 85 11.78 9.14 -9.50
C GLU A 85 13.20 8.73 -9.07
N CYS A 86 13.31 7.77 -8.15
CA CYS A 86 14.62 7.27 -7.70
C CYS A 86 15.38 6.56 -8.81
N PHE A 87 14.68 5.74 -9.61
CA PHE A 87 15.29 5.06 -10.74
C PHE A 87 15.83 6.05 -11.79
N GLN A 88 15.03 7.08 -12.10
CA GLN A 88 15.45 8.15 -13.01
C GLN A 88 16.67 8.90 -12.46
N PHE A 89 16.77 9.11 -11.15
CA PHE A 89 17.90 9.79 -10.53
C PHE A 89 19.21 8.96 -10.64
N ILE A 90 19.13 7.65 -10.45
CA ILE A 90 20.28 6.73 -10.61
C ILE A 90 20.78 6.75 -12.06
N TYR A 91 19.85 6.74 -13.02
CA TYR A 91 20.21 6.78 -14.43
C TYR A 91 20.75 8.16 -14.86
N ASN A 92 20.14 9.25 -14.40
CA ASN A 92 20.57 10.60 -14.72
C ASN A 92 21.96 10.94 -14.13
N GLN A 93 22.32 10.44 -12.94
CA GLN A 93 23.70 10.58 -12.44
C GLN A 93 24.74 9.89 -13.34
N SER A 94 24.35 8.84 -14.06
CA SER A 94 25.23 8.17 -15.02
C SER A 94 25.47 8.99 -16.29
N ALA A 95 24.57 9.92 -16.62
CA ALA A 95 24.68 10.81 -17.77
C ALA A 95 25.46 12.09 -17.46
N VAL A 96 25.43 12.59 -16.22
CA VAL A 96 26.13 13.82 -15.81
C VAL A 96 27.63 13.60 -15.65
N ASN A 97 28.09 12.38 -15.34
CA ASN A 97 29.53 12.09 -15.15
C ASN A 97 30.28 11.79 -16.46
N LYS A 98 29.81 12.35 -17.59
CA LYS A 98 30.47 12.39 -18.90
C LYS A 98 30.50 13.84 -19.41
N SER A 99 31.25 14.69 -18.74
CA SER A 99 31.64 16.01 -19.26
C SER A 99 33.02 16.36 -18.77
#